data_AF-A0A2W4NXD8-F1
#
_entry.id   AF-A0A2W4NXD8-F1
#
_cell.length_a   1.000
_cell.length_b   1.000
_cell.length_c   1.000
_cell.angle_alpha   90.00
_cell.angle_beta   90.00
_cell.angle_gamma   90.00
#
_symmetry.space_group_name_H-M   'P 1'
#
loop_
_entity.id
_entity.type
_entity.pdbx_description
1 polymer ?
#
loop_
_entity_poly.entity_id
_entity_poly.type
_entity_poly.pdbx_seq_one_letter_code
_entity_poly.pdbx_strand_id
1 'polypeptide(L)'
;MSRFAEVTGDVNPVHLDPAYAATTPFRKPILHGFLSASVFSKVFGTIFPGHGTIYVSQEMSFKRPMYPGERYTATFTIGRLTRRKVRSLLKPESPMKEARCVLKGWER
;
A
#
# COMPACT_ATOMS: atom_id res chain seq x y z
N MET A 1 4.92 -12.66 4.07
CA MET A 1 6.18 -11.93 4.31
C MET A 1 7.25 -12.40 3.35
N SER A 2 7.65 -13.68 3.40
CA SER A 2 8.74 -14.24 2.59
C SER A 2 8.57 -14.04 1.08
N ARG A 3 7.40 -14.37 0.51
CA ARG A 3 7.14 -14.16 -0.93
C ARG A 3 7.31 -12.71 -1.39
N PHE A 4 6.94 -11.73 -0.55
CA PHE A 4 7.13 -10.33 -0.93
C PHE A 4 8.61 -9.97 -0.92
N ALA A 5 9.36 -10.40 0.10
CA ALA A 5 10.81 -10.23 0.16
C ALA A 5 11.54 -10.91 -1.01
N GLU A 6 11.11 -12.12 -1.42
CA GLU A 6 11.66 -12.82 -2.59
C GLU A 6 11.44 -12.03 -3.89
N VAL A 7 10.23 -11.48 -4.09
CA VAL A 7 9.89 -10.74 -5.31
C VAL A 7 10.55 -9.37 -5.34
N THR A 8 10.65 -8.66 -4.20
CA THR A 8 11.19 -7.30 -4.16
C THR A 8 12.70 -7.24 -3.89
N GLY A 9 13.29 -8.32 -3.37
CA GLY A 9 14.65 -8.31 -2.83
C GLY A 9 14.77 -7.62 -1.46
N ASP A 10 13.67 -7.12 -0.87
CA ASP A 10 13.69 -6.51 0.46
C ASP A 10 13.73 -7.58 1.55
N VAL A 11 14.94 -8.05 1.82
CA VAL A 11 15.28 -9.06 2.83
C VAL A 11 15.67 -8.44 4.17
N ASN A 12 15.24 -7.21 4.47
CA ASN A 12 15.54 -6.58 5.75
C ASN A 12 15.04 -7.47 6.92
N PRO A 13 15.91 -7.87 7.86
CA PRO A 13 15.57 -8.82 8.92
C PRO A 13 14.45 -8.33 9.83
N VAL A 14 14.16 -7.02 9.88
CA VAL A 14 13.00 -6.47 10.61
C VAL A 14 11.66 -7.05 10.13
N HIS A 15 11.60 -7.58 8.92
CA HIS A 15 10.40 -8.18 8.33
C HIS A 15 10.33 -9.71 8.47
N LEU A 16 11.46 -10.37 8.72
CA LEU A 16 11.60 -11.82 8.52
C LEU A 16 12.12 -12.56 9.75
N ASP A 17 12.97 -11.93 10.56
CA ASP A 17 13.65 -12.56 11.68
C ASP A 17 13.06 -12.07 13.03
N PRO A 18 12.36 -12.94 13.77
CA PRO A 18 11.84 -12.61 15.09
C PRO A 18 12.91 -12.22 16.11
N ALA A 19 14.09 -12.85 16.08
CA ALA A 19 15.17 -12.58 17.03
C ALA A 19 15.77 -11.20 16.76
N TYR A 20 16.03 -10.87 15.49
CA TYR A 20 16.44 -9.52 15.12
C TYR A 20 15.38 -8.49 15.49
N ALA A 21 14.12 -8.71 15.11
CA ALA A 21 13.04 -7.78 15.37
C ALA A 21 12.81 -7.51 16.87
N ALA A 22 13.05 -8.49 17.74
CA ALA A 22 12.99 -8.34 19.20
C ALA A 22 13.99 -7.31 19.76
N THR A 23 15.10 -7.06 19.07
CA THR A 23 16.11 -6.05 19.42
C THR A 23 15.70 -4.62 19.00
N THR A 24 14.69 -4.50 18.13
CA THR A 24 14.21 -3.21 17.61
C THR A 24 13.05 -2.64 18.45
N PRO A 25 12.71 -1.35 18.32
CA PRO A 25 11.52 -0.78 18.96
C PRO A 25 10.19 -1.48 18.59
N PHE A 26 10.15 -2.22 17.48
CA PHE A 26 8.95 -2.95 17.04
C PHE A 26 8.72 -4.26 17.82
N ARG A 27 9.78 -4.83 18.42
CA ARG A 27 9.78 -6.06 19.25
C ARG A 27 9.33 -7.36 18.57
N LYS A 28 8.73 -7.29 17.38
CA LYS A 28 8.28 -8.42 16.56
C LYS A 28 8.34 -8.03 15.08
N PRO A 29 8.41 -9.01 14.15
CA PRO A 29 8.48 -8.71 12.73
C PRO A 29 7.29 -7.88 12.25
N ILE A 30 7.59 -6.87 11.44
CA ILE A 30 6.57 -5.97 10.86
C ILE A 30 6.41 -6.24 9.36
N LEU A 31 5.24 -5.94 8.80
CA LEU A 31 5.04 -5.99 7.36
C LEU A 31 5.89 -4.94 6.64
N HIS A 32 6.39 -5.28 5.45
CA HIS A 32 6.92 -4.30 4.50
C HIS A 32 5.88 -3.21 4.25
N GLY A 33 6.28 -1.94 4.35
CA GLY A 33 5.39 -0.83 4.04
C GLY A 33 4.79 -0.97 2.63
N PHE A 34 5.62 -1.28 1.63
CA PHE A 34 5.16 -1.47 0.25
C PHE A 34 4.30 -2.71 0.02
N LEU A 35 4.34 -3.72 0.90
CA LEU A 35 3.37 -4.80 0.83
C LEU A 35 1.96 -4.26 1.10
N SER A 36 1.80 -3.38 2.09
CA SER A 36 0.52 -2.71 2.34
C SER A 36 0.11 -1.82 1.17
N ALA A 37 1.06 -1.13 0.53
CA ALA A 37 0.81 -0.30 -0.65
C ALA A 37 0.32 -1.11 -1.85
N SER A 38 0.83 -2.33 -2.02
CA SER A 38 0.57 -3.17 -3.20
C SER A 38 -0.91 -3.51 -3.40
N VAL A 39 -1.72 -3.45 -2.33
CA VAL A 39 -3.17 -3.66 -2.41
C VAL A 39 -3.82 -2.67 -3.39
N PHE A 40 -3.30 -1.44 -3.48
CA PHE A 40 -3.81 -0.43 -4.39
C PHE A 40 -3.53 -0.78 -5.85
N SER A 41 -2.39 -1.43 -6.14
CA SER A 41 -2.12 -1.91 -7.49
C SER A 41 -3.13 -2.98 -7.91
N LYS A 42 -3.45 -3.93 -7.02
CA LYS A 42 -4.52 -4.91 -7.25
C LYS A 42 -5.86 -4.22 -7.48
N VAL A 43 -6.28 -3.33 -6.57
CA VAL A 43 -7.57 -2.64 -6.68
C VAL A 43 -7.68 -1.89 -7.99
N PHE A 44 -6.72 -1.03 -8.31
CA PHE A 44 -6.80 -0.17 -9.50
C PHE A 44 -6.61 -0.93 -10.81
N GLY A 45 -5.70 -1.90 -10.84
CA GLY A 45 -5.42 -2.67 -12.05
C GLY A 45 -6.44 -3.77 -12.36
N THR A 46 -7.18 -4.28 -11.36
CA THR A 46 -8.02 -5.49 -11.55
C THR A 46 -9.47 -5.35 -11.11
N ILE A 47 -9.76 -4.51 -10.11
CA ILE A 47 -11.11 -4.42 -9.51
C ILE A 47 -11.82 -3.16 -9.98
N PHE A 48 -11.22 -1.99 -9.73
CA PHE A 48 -11.80 -0.69 -10.02
C PHE A 48 -10.70 0.38 -10.10
N PRO A 49 -10.55 1.13 -11.20
CA PRO A 49 -11.36 1.06 -12.42
C PRO A 49 -11.19 -0.27 -13.19
N GLY A 50 -10.11 -1.02 -12.90
CA GLY A 50 -9.87 -2.34 -13.46
C GLY A 50 -8.95 -2.30 -14.69
N HIS A 51 -9.03 -3.33 -15.53
CA HIS A 51 -8.16 -3.50 -16.68
C HIS A 51 -8.10 -2.24 -17.58
N GLY A 52 -6.92 -1.92 -18.07
CA GLY A 52 -6.66 -0.68 -18.82
C GLY A 52 -6.30 0.52 -17.95
N THR A 53 -6.41 0.41 -16.62
CA THR A 53 -5.91 1.44 -15.70
C THR A 53 -4.40 1.49 -15.70
N ILE A 54 -3.83 2.69 -15.90
CA ILE A 54 -2.41 2.94 -15.74
C ILE A 54 -2.18 3.69 -14.42
N TYR A 55 -1.38 3.08 -13.56
CA TYR A 55 -1.03 3.64 -12.26
C TYR A 55 0.20 4.55 -12.41
N VAL A 56 -0.01 5.86 -12.49
CA VAL A 56 1.06 6.82 -12.84
C VAL A 56 1.82 7.38 -11.64
N SER A 57 1.16 7.60 -10.51
CA SER A 57 1.83 8.17 -9.34
C SER A 57 1.17 7.79 -8.03
N GLN A 58 1.97 7.61 -6.99
CA GLN A 58 1.50 7.32 -5.65
C GLN A 58 2.37 8.07 -4.65
N GLU A 59 1.72 8.71 -3.69
CA GLU A 59 2.36 9.34 -2.55
C GLU A 59 1.91 8.62 -1.27
N MET A 60 2.84 8.32 -0.37
CA MET A 60 2.54 7.52 0.81
C MET A 60 3.31 7.99 2.04
N SER A 61 2.70 7.79 3.20
CA SER A 61 3.34 8.03 4.49
C SER A 61 3.10 6.83 5.42
N PHE A 62 4.18 6.16 5.82
CA PHE A 62 4.10 5.01 6.73
C PHE A 62 4.10 5.48 8.19
N LYS A 63 2.92 5.70 8.78
CA LYS A 63 2.80 6.31 10.11
C LYS A 63 2.99 5.35 11.30
N ARG A 64 2.63 4.07 11.15
CA ARG A 64 2.74 3.05 12.20
C ARG A 64 3.05 1.67 11.59
N PRO A 65 3.79 0.80 12.30
CA PRO A 65 4.05 -0.56 11.83
C PRO A 65 2.75 -1.36 11.65
N MET A 66 2.80 -2.36 10.77
CA MET A 66 1.75 -3.38 10.59
C MET A 66 2.34 -4.73 10.96
N TYR A 67 1.52 -5.64 11.46
CA TYR A 67 1.95 -6.94 11.96
C TYR A 67 1.27 -8.08 11.18
N PRO A 68 1.97 -9.20 10.96
CA PRO A 68 1.36 -10.41 10.41
C PRO A 68 0.18 -10.91 11.25
N GLY A 69 -0.82 -11.50 10.60
CA GLY A 69 -1.99 -12.10 11.26
C GLY A 69 -3.10 -11.11 11.65
N GLU A 70 -2.83 -9.81 11.62
CA GLU A 70 -3.85 -8.79 11.83
C GLU A 70 -4.64 -8.48 10.56
N ARG A 71 -5.92 -8.11 10.74
CA ARG A 71 -6.77 -7.63 9.65
C ARG A 71 -6.64 -6.13 9.49
N TYR A 72 -6.50 -5.69 8.25
CA TYR A 72 -6.36 -4.29 7.89
C TYR A 72 -7.32 -3.94 6.76
N THR A 73 -7.89 -2.74 6.85
CA THR A 73 -8.82 -2.22 5.85
C THR A 73 -8.14 -1.11 5.06
N ALA A 74 -8.06 -1.27 3.75
CA ALA A 74 -7.70 -0.20 2.84
C ALA A 74 -8.99 0.46 2.35
N THR A 75 -9.29 1.66 2.82
CA THR A 75 -10.32 2.52 2.24
C THR A 75 -9.71 3.32 1.12
N PHE A 76 -10.50 3.90 0.21
CA PHE A 76 -10.07 4.99 -0.68
C PHE A 76 -11.29 5.78 -1.14
N THR A 77 -11.06 7.03 -1.53
CA THR A 77 -12.12 7.86 -2.11
C THR A 77 -11.67 8.39 -3.46
N ILE A 78 -12.60 8.57 -4.37
CA ILE A 78 -12.33 9.20 -5.66
C ILE A 78 -12.44 10.72 -5.44
N GLY A 79 -11.33 11.44 -5.65
CA GLY A 79 -11.24 12.86 -5.36
C GLY A 79 -11.73 13.75 -6.48
N ARG A 80 -11.26 13.53 -7.72
CA ARG A 80 -11.68 14.29 -8.90
C ARG A 80 -11.72 13.38 -10.12
N LEU A 81 -12.91 13.20 -10.67
CA LEU A 81 -13.11 12.62 -12.00
C LEU A 81 -13.12 13.76 -13.01
N THR A 82 -12.27 13.70 -14.02
CA THR A 82 -12.42 14.47 -15.25
C THR A 82 -12.70 13.51 -16.39
N ARG A 83 -13.35 13.98 -17.47
CA ARG A 83 -13.63 13.17 -18.68
C ARG A 83 -12.40 12.46 -19.27
N ARG A 84 -11.19 12.82 -18.84
CA ARG A 84 -9.90 12.21 -19.23
C ARG A 84 -9.11 11.56 -18.08
N LYS A 85 -9.45 11.79 -16.79
CA LYS A 85 -8.60 11.39 -15.64
C LYS A 85 -9.42 11.06 -14.40
N VAL A 86 -9.15 9.91 -13.78
CA VAL A 86 -9.62 9.60 -12.43
C VAL A 86 -8.54 9.98 -11.43
N ARG A 87 -8.77 10.96 -10.56
CA ARG A 87 -7.90 11.31 -9.43
C ARG A 87 -8.55 10.80 -8.16
N SER A 88 -7.96 9.82 -7.48
CA SER A 88 -8.39 9.42 -6.14
C SER A 88 -7.75 10.32 -5.08
N LEU A 89 -8.47 10.55 -3.97
CA LEU A 89 -7.96 11.16 -2.76
C LEU A 89 -8.49 10.32 -1.61
N LEU A 90 -7.61 9.74 -0.81
CA LEU A 90 -8.03 9.11 0.44
C LEU A 90 -8.28 10.19 1.49
N LYS A 91 -9.48 10.23 2.07
CA LYS A 91 -9.79 11.07 3.23
C LYS A 91 -9.69 10.25 4.53
N PRO A 92 -9.27 10.87 5.64
CA PRO A 92 -9.09 10.17 6.91
C PRO A 92 -10.43 9.88 7.59
N GLU A 93 -10.63 8.64 8.05
CA GLU A 93 -11.58 8.31 9.12
C GLU A 93 -10.89 7.40 10.14
N SER A 94 -10.60 7.95 11.33
CA SER A 94 -10.11 7.23 12.54
C SER A 94 -8.77 6.46 12.35
N PRO A 95 -8.08 5.95 13.40
CA PRO A 95 -6.62 5.89 13.39
C PRO A 95 -6.05 4.69 12.60
N MET A 96 -6.07 4.78 11.28
CA MET A 96 -5.13 4.08 10.43
C MET A 96 -4.76 4.90 9.17
N LYS A 97 -3.50 5.37 9.19
CA LYS A 97 -2.50 5.40 8.10
C LYS A 97 -2.88 6.07 6.78
N GLU A 98 -2.26 7.23 6.57
CA GLU A 98 -2.36 8.01 5.34
C GLU A 98 -1.64 7.35 4.15
N ALA A 99 -2.38 7.08 3.07
CA ALA A 99 -1.84 6.91 1.72
C ALA A 99 -2.56 7.91 0.80
N ARG A 100 -1.89 8.52 -0.18
CA ARG A 100 -2.51 9.38 -1.20
C ARG A 100 -2.16 8.84 -2.59
N CYS A 101 -3.09 8.14 -3.23
CA CYS A 101 -2.91 7.64 -4.60
C CYS A 101 -3.43 8.64 -5.64
N VAL A 102 -2.60 9.00 -6.64
CA VAL A 102 -3.02 9.77 -7.81
C VAL A 102 -2.90 8.94 -9.09
N LEU A 103 -4.02 8.37 -9.54
CA LEU A 103 -4.12 7.75 -10.86
C LEU A 103 -4.12 8.82 -11.96
N LYS A 104 -3.50 8.53 -13.11
CA LYS A 104 -3.66 9.32 -14.34
C LYS A 104 -3.94 8.33 -15.47
N GLY A 105 -5.10 8.45 -16.12
CA GLY A 105 -5.45 7.66 -17.30
C GLY A 105 -4.76 8.18 -18.56
N TRP A 106 -4.50 7.26 -19.50
CA TRP A 106 -4.06 7.51 -20.88
C TRP A 106 -5.20 7.04 -21.82
N GLU A 107 -5.57 7.85 -22.82
CA GLU A 107 -6.33 7.46 -24.02
C GLU A 107 -5.43 7.36 -25.28
N ARG A 108 -5.66 6.33 -26.10
CA ARG A 108 -5.07 6.22 -27.45
C ARG A 108 -5.49 7.39 -28.33
#